data_AF-A0A1Y6MG53-F1
#
_entry.id   AF-A0A1Y6MG53-F1
#
_cell.length_a   1.000
_cell.length_b   1.000
_cell.length_c   1.000
_cell.angle_alpha   90.00
_cell.angle_beta   90.00
_cell.angle_gamma   90.00
#
_symmetry.space_group_name_H-M   'P 1'
#
loop_
_entity.id
_entity.type
_entity.pdbx_description
1 polymer ?
#
loop_
_entity_poly.entity_id
_entity_poly.type
_entity_poly.pdbx_seq_one_letter_code
_entity_poly.pdbx_strand_id
1 'polypeptide(L)'
;MRKIKRFLILAISVIFIAAGAVNQGFSVFFLSLPFVIIFIYALKGVLIKTKIVSIIIAAIIIMPLAWKHENNKIIYPWIGDEFIASCGWEAIQYEESYTGYSYETLVYKGADINEKYVISKRSVPCDVAWELTRVFVHHPDLNTLYYPVFSIAGYESTISGYELNNAFRSQFLKHRQISSSNELQSKWTNNLSLLMLWPVIPILLSNNCNFFVCI
;
A
#
# COMPACT_ATOMS: atom_id res chain seq x y z
N MET A 1 3.73 25.15 -30.75
CA MET A 1 3.45 23.69 -30.70
C MET A 1 4.56 22.84 -30.04
N ARG A 2 5.84 22.96 -30.42
CA ARG A 2 6.93 22.12 -29.84
C ARG A 2 7.11 22.24 -28.31
N LYS A 3 6.94 23.46 -27.76
CA LYS A 3 6.99 23.70 -26.30
C LYS A 3 5.84 23.04 -25.55
N ILE A 4 4.61 23.12 -26.08
CA ILE A 4 3.39 22.51 -25.50
C ILE A 4 3.53 20.98 -25.46
N LYS A 5 3.95 20.36 -26.58
CA LYS A 5 4.19 18.90 -26.64
C LYS A 5 5.22 18.46 -25.60
N ARG A 6 6.33 19.20 -25.45
CA ARG A 6 7.36 18.90 -24.45
C ARG A 6 6.83 19.04 -23.02
N PHE A 7 6.05 20.09 -22.73
CA PHE A 7 5.44 20.27 -21.42
C PHE A 7 4.50 19.11 -21.08
N LEU A 8 3.65 18.68 -22.02
CA LEU A 8 2.78 17.53 -21.84
C LEU A 8 3.56 16.24 -21.56
N ILE A 9 4.65 15.98 -22.30
CA ILE A 9 5.51 14.81 -22.06
C ILE A 9 6.08 14.84 -20.64
N LEU A 10 6.61 15.99 -20.20
CA LEU A 10 7.15 16.14 -18.85
C LEU A 10 6.07 15.93 -17.78
N ALA A 11 4.88 16.50 -17.97
CA ALA A 11 3.77 16.35 -17.04
C ALA A 11 3.31 14.89 -16.93
N ILE A 12 3.13 14.20 -18.06
CA ILE A 12 2.78 12.77 -18.10
C ILE A 12 3.87 11.95 -17.41
N SER A 13 5.15 12.20 -17.72
CA SER A 13 6.25 11.51 -17.04
C SER A 13 6.19 11.69 -15.53
N VAL A 14 6.00 12.91 -15.02
CA VAL A 14 5.90 13.17 -13.57
C VAL A 14 4.73 12.42 -12.95
N ILE A 15 3.56 12.37 -13.63
CA ILE A 15 2.40 11.61 -13.16
C ILE A 15 2.73 10.12 -13.03
N PHE A 16 3.37 9.51 -14.04
CA PHE A 16 3.74 8.09 -13.99
C PHE A 16 4.86 7.79 -12.99
N ILE A 17 5.78 8.73 -12.77
CA ILE A 17 6.80 8.60 -11.72
C ILE A 17 6.13 8.67 -10.34
N ALA A 18 5.21 9.61 -10.13
CA ALA A 18 4.43 9.69 -8.89
C ALA A 18 3.57 8.43 -8.67
N ALA A 19 3.00 7.86 -9.74
CA ALA A 19 2.28 6.59 -9.70
C ALA A 19 3.16 5.42 -9.26
N GLY A 20 4.36 5.30 -9.82
CA GLY A 20 5.34 4.33 -9.34
C GLY A 20 5.71 4.56 -7.87
N ALA A 21 5.79 5.81 -7.44
CA ALA A 21 6.12 6.20 -6.07
C ALA A 21 4.99 5.99 -5.06
N VAL A 22 3.77 5.63 -5.49
CA VAL A 22 2.69 5.20 -4.58
C VAL A 22 2.25 3.76 -4.85
N ASN A 23 2.85 3.11 -5.85
CA ASN A 23 2.52 1.75 -6.22
C ASN A 23 2.99 0.79 -5.14
N GLN A 24 2.02 0.15 -4.50
CA GLN A 24 2.25 -0.85 -3.48
C GLN A 24 2.29 -2.27 -4.08
N GLY A 25 2.07 -2.47 -5.38
CA GLY A 25 2.07 -3.80 -6.00
C GLY A 25 3.46 -4.38 -6.24
N PHE A 26 3.53 -5.63 -6.73
CA PHE A 26 4.78 -6.38 -6.96
C PHE A 26 5.86 -5.62 -7.75
N SER A 27 5.44 -4.79 -8.70
CA SER A 27 6.36 -4.03 -9.54
C SER A 27 6.92 -2.77 -8.88
N VAL A 28 6.36 -2.33 -7.75
CA VAL A 28 6.77 -1.14 -6.99
C VAL A 28 7.06 0.03 -7.96
N PHE A 29 8.25 0.64 -7.89
CA PHE A 29 8.67 1.74 -8.73
C PHE A 29 9.20 1.31 -10.11
N PHE A 30 9.48 0.03 -10.32
CA PHE A 30 10.18 -0.47 -11.52
C PHE A 30 9.43 -0.10 -12.82
N LEU A 31 8.11 -0.21 -12.83
CA LEU A 31 7.29 0.12 -14.01
C LEU A 31 7.24 1.61 -14.34
N SER A 32 7.76 2.47 -13.46
CA SER A 32 7.88 3.91 -13.71
C SER A 32 9.23 4.31 -14.35
N LEU A 33 10.23 3.42 -14.38
CA LEU A 33 11.56 3.71 -14.93
C LEU A 33 11.54 4.22 -16.39
N PRO A 34 10.73 3.68 -17.32
CA PRO A 34 10.64 4.24 -18.66
C PRO A 34 10.24 5.72 -18.67
N PHE A 35 9.39 6.14 -17.73
CA PHE A 35 8.93 7.53 -17.62
C PHE A 35 9.99 8.46 -17.03
N VAL A 36 10.85 7.94 -16.13
CA VAL A 36 12.07 8.64 -15.68
C VAL A 36 13.02 8.88 -16.86
N ILE A 37 13.25 7.86 -17.69
CA ILE A 37 14.12 7.99 -18.86
C ILE A 37 13.55 9.00 -19.86
N ILE A 38 12.24 8.93 -20.15
CA ILE A 38 11.55 9.88 -21.03
C ILE A 38 11.63 11.31 -20.45
N PHE A 39 11.46 11.47 -19.13
CA PHE A 39 11.57 12.77 -18.46
C PHE A 39 12.95 13.40 -18.68
N ILE A 40 14.02 12.65 -18.40
CA ILE A 40 15.40 13.10 -18.58
C ILE A 40 15.67 13.42 -20.06
N TYR A 41 15.20 12.58 -20.98
CA TYR A 41 15.37 12.78 -22.41
C TYR A 41 14.65 14.04 -22.90
N ALA A 42 13.43 14.29 -22.43
CA ALA A 42 12.65 15.48 -22.78
C ALA A 42 13.34 16.79 -22.35
N LEU A 43 14.21 16.73 -21.34
CA LEU A 43 15.03 17.85 -20.87
C LEU A 43 16.33 18.06 -21.68
N LYS A 44 16.74 17.16 -22.57
CA LYS A 44 18.07 17.20 -23.25
C LYS A 44 18.40 18.55 -23.92
N GLY A 45 17.41 19.21 -24.54
CA GLY A 45 17.57 20.51 -25.22
C GLY A 45 16.99 21.72 -24.49
N VAL A 46 17.00 21.71 -23.16
CA VAL A 46 16.55 22.82 -22.28
C VAL A 46 17.76 23.51 -21.64
N LEU A 47 17.66 24.78 -21.27
CA LEU A 47 18.72 25.48 -20.53
C LEU A 47 19.02 24.77 -19.21
N ILE A 48 20.31 24.71 -18.81
CA ILE A 48 20.75 23.93 -17.66
C ILE A 48 20.04 24.34 -16.35
N LYS A 49 19.84 25.65 -16.14
CA LYS A 49 19.09 26.18 -14.99
C LYS A 49 17.67 25.59 -14.94
N THR A 50 16.94 25.61 -16.05
CA THR A 50 15.58 25.08 -16.13
C THR A 50 15.55 23.55 -15.96
N LYS A 51 16.57 22.81 -16.42
CA LYS A 51 16.66 21.36 -16.18
C LYS A 51 16.77 21.04 -14.69
N ILE A 52 17.69 21.71 -14.01
CA ILE A 52 17.93 21.54 -12.57
C ILE A 52 16.66 21.87 -11.80
N VAL A 53 16.04 23.03 -12.08
CA VAL A 53 14.79 23.43 -11.43
C VAL A 53 13.68 22.41 -11.67
N SER A 54 13.52 21.89 -12.89
CA SER A 54 12.48 20.89 -13.19
C SER A 54 12.71 19.57 -12.42
N ILE A 55 13.95 19.11 -12.32
CA ILE A 55 14.31 17.89 -11.57
C ILE A 55 14.03 18.09 -10.08
N ILE A 56 14.42 19.25 -9.52
CA ILE A 56 14.20 19.58 -8.11
C ILE A 56 12.69 19.62 -7.82
N ILE A 57 11.89 20.28 -8.65
CA ILE A 57 10.43 20.35 -8.48
C ILE A 57 9.83 18.94 -8.51
N ALA A 58 10.22 18.10 -9.48
CA ALA A 58 9.74 16.73 -9.56
C ALA A 58 10.13 15.94 -8.29
N ALA A 59 11.38 16.04 -7.85
CA ALA A 59 11.86 15.38 -6.64
C ALA A 59 11.08 15.83 -5.38
N ILE A 60 10.81 17.12 -5.22
CA ILE A 60 10.03 17.66 -4.09
C ILE A 60 8.60 17.08 -4.09
N ILE A 61 8.00 16.89 -5.26
CA ILE A 61 6.65 16.32 -5.38
C ILE A 61 6.64 14.82 -5.09
N ILE A 62 7.64 14.09 -5.58
CA ILE A 62 7.68 12.62 -5.53
C ILE A 62 8.23 12.09 -4.21
N MET A 63 9.22 12.77 -3.62
CA MET A 63 9.91 12.31 -2.41
C MET A 63 8.95 12.06 -1.23
N PRO A 64 7.96 12.93 -0.93
CA PRO A 64 6.99 12.66 0.13
C PRO A 64 6.14 11.40 -0.12
N LEU A 65 5.98 10.96 -1.36
CA LEU A 65 5.22 9.76 -1.71
C LEU A 65 6.06 8.50 -1.54
N ALA A 66 7.32 8.55 -1.95
CA ALA A 66 8.24 7.41 -1.86
C ALA A 66 8.84 7.19 -0.46
N TRP A 67 8.83 8.21 0.39
CA TRP A 67 9.52 8.17 1.68
C TRP A 67 8.71 7.40 2.72
N LYS A 68 9.36 6.45 3.41
CA LYS A 68 8.79 5.66 4.53
C LYS A 68 7.37 5.16 4.23
N HIS A 69 7.20 4.46 3.11
CA HIS A 69 5.92 3.97 2.61
C HIS A 69 4.97 3.43 3.67
N GLU A 70 5.46 2.53 4.53
CA GLU A 70 4.64 1.87 5.55
C GLU A 70 4.02 2.83 6.58
N ASN A 71 4.68 3.97 6.81
CA ASN A 71 4.28 4.96 7.80
C ASN A 71 3.76 6.24 7.13
N ASN A 72 3.53 6.21 5.82
CA ASN A 72 3.23 7.40 5.05
C ASN A 72 1.74 7.73 5.11
N LYS A 73 1.37 8.75 5.89
CA LYS A 73 -0.03 9.22 5.99
C LYS A 73 -0.66 9.70 4.68
N ILE A 74 0.15 10.04 3.68
CA ILE A 74 -0.34 10.39 2.35
C ILE A 74 -0.91 9.14 1.66
N ILE A 75 -0.26 7.98 1.85
CA ILE A 75 -0.67 6.69 1.30
C ILE A 75 -1.71 6.03 2.21
N TYR A 76 -1.48 6.02 3.51
CA TYR A 76 -2.31 5.37 4.53
C TYR A 76 -2.84 6.43 5.51
N PRO A 77 -3.96 7.10 5.18
CA PRO A 77 -4.44 8.25 5.95
C PRO A 77 -4.87 7.91 7.37
N TRP A 78 -5.16 6.64 7.64
CA TRP A 78 -5.65 6.14 8.92
C TRP A 78 -4.54 5.82 9.93
N ILE A 79 -3.27 6.05 9.59
CA ILE A 79 -2.19 5.88 10.56
C ILE A 79 -2.39 6.87 11.73
N GLY A 80 -2.40 6.35 12.94
CA GLY A 80 -2.71 7.05 14.19
C GLY A 80 -4.20 7.02 14.56
N ASP A 81 -5.06 6.45 13.73
CA ASP A 81 -6.47 6.27 14.08
C ASP A 81 -6.67 5.00 14.91
N GLU A 82 -7.69 5.05 15.77
CA GLU A 82 -8.08 3.95 16.65
C GLU A 82 -9.12 3.04 16.00
N PHE A 83 -8.91 1.74 16.16
CA PHE A 83 -9.82 0.68 15.79
C PHE A 83 -10.40 0.07 17.06
N ILE A 84 -11.71 -0.11 17.06
CA ILE A 84 -12.43 -0.67 18.21
C ILE A 84 -12.61 -2.16 17.97
N ALA A 85 -11.86 -2.97 18.72
CA ALA A 85 -11.95 -4.42 18.71
C ALA A 85 -12.95 -4.94 19.75
N SER A 86 -13.75 -5.94 19.39
CA SER A 86 -14.49 -6.76 20.36
C SER A 86 -13.54 -7.62 21.19
N CYS A 87 -14.04 -8.20 22.27
CA CYS A 87 -13.31 -9.28 22.98
C CYS A 87 -13.03 -10.49 22.08
N GLY A 88 -12.09 -11.34 22.50
CA GLY A 88 -11.88 -12.66 21.92
C GLY A 88 -10.75 -12.75 20.90
N TRP A 89 -9.77 -11.85 20.96
CA TRP A 89 -8.59 -11.89 20.09
C TRP A 89 -7.42 -12.61 20.75
N GLU A 90 -6.61 -13.26 19.94
CA GLU A 90 -5.34 -13.87 20.30
C GLU A 90 -4.23 -13.30 19.42
N ALA A 91 -3.10 -12.98 20.01
CA ALA A 91 -1.88 -12.63 19.31
C ALA A 91 -0.98 -13.88 19.26
N ILE A 92 -0.62 -14.30 18.05
CA ILE A 92 0.13 -15.52 17.78
C ILE A 92 1.49 -15.15 17.19
N GLN A 93 2.56 -15.57 17.85
CA GLN A 93 3.88 -15.52 17.28
C GLN A 93 4.10 -16.76 16.42
N TYR A 94 4.30 -16.56 15.12
CA TYR A 94 4.73 -17.61 14.21
C TYR A 94 6.26 -17.62 14.04
N GLU A 95 6.79 -18.74 13.56
CA GLU A 95 8.14 -18.80 13.01
C GLU A 95 8.30 -17.82 11.84
N GLU A 96 9.35 -16.99 11.86
CA GLU A 96 9.63 -16.00 10.81
C GLU A 96 9.84 -16.67 9.44
N SER A 97 10.33 -17.92 9.41
CA SER A 97 10.47 -18.74 8.21
C SER A 97 9.13 -19.03 7.52
N TYR A 98 8.01 -18.98 8.25
CA TYR A 98 6.67 -19.25 7.77
C TYR A 98 5.97 -17.98 7.27
N THR A 99 6.03 -16.90 8.04
CA THR A 99 5.32 -15.64 7.74
C THR A 99 6.15 -14.65 6.93
N GLY A 100 7.48 -14.72 7.02
CA GLY A 100 8.40 -13.73 6.46
C GLY A 100 8.43 -12.40 7.25
N TYR A 101 7.87 -12.37 8.45
CA TYR A 101 7.89 -11.21 9.35
C TYR A 101 7.91 -11.64 10.82
N SER A 102 8.40 -10.76 11.70
CA SER A 102 8.59 -11.06 13.13
C SER A 102 7.43 -10.64 14.04
N TYR A 103 6.40 -9.99 13.51
CA TYR A 103 5.23 -9.55 14.28
C TYR A 103 4.34 -10.70 14.73
N GLU A 104 3.74 -10.54 15.91
CA GLU A 104 2.61 -11.38 16.31
C GLU A 104 1.40 -11.10 15.41
N THR A 105 0.76 -12.16 14.94
CA THR A 105 -0.46 -12.08 14.12
C THR A 105 -1.70 -12.17 14.99
N LEU A 106 -2.60 -11.19 14.85
CA LEU A 106 -3.90 -11.14 15.51
C LEU A 106 -4.88 -12.06 14.78
N VAL A 107 -5.47 -12.98 15.53
CA VAL A 107 -6.55 -13.85 15.06
C VAL A 107 -7.70 -13.86 16.06
N TYR A 108 -8.91 -14.07 15.58
CA TYR A 108 -10.05 -14.26 16.46
C TYR A 108 -10.00 -15.65 17.09
N LYS A 109 -10.42 -15.79 18.35
CA LYS A 109 -10.39 -17.04 19.09
C LYS A 109 -11.21 -18.12 18.36
N GLY A 110 -10.57 -19.25 18.09
CA GLY A 110 -11.15 -20.35 17.33
C GLY A 110 -11.01 -20.23 15.81
N ALA A 111 -10.27 -19.25 15.31
CA ALA A 111 -9.82 -19.23 13.92
C ALA A 111 -8.94 -20.46 13.61
N ASP A 112 -8.99 -20.93 12.37
CA ASP A 112 -8.11 -21.99 11.89
C ASP A 112 -6.68 -21.45 11.75
N ILE A 113 -5.76 -22.06 12.49
CA ILE A 113 -4.36 -21.61 12.57
C ILE A 113 -3.43 -22.79 12.38
N ASN A 114 -2.28 -22.53 11.76
CA ASN A 114 -1.29 -23.56 11.53
C ASN A 114 -0.41 -23.76 12.78
N GLU A 115 -0.90 -24.59 13.70
CA GLU A 115 -0.25 -24.91 14.99
C GLU A 115 1.22 -25.36 14.85
N LYS A 116 1.59 -25.95 13.71
CA LYS A 116 2.96 -26.43 13.46
C LYS A 116 4.01 -25.32 13.54
N TYR A 117 3.66 -24.10 13.16
CA TYR A 117 4.58 -22.97 13.08
C TYR A 117 4.40 -21.98 14.22
N VAL A 118 3.56 -22.30 15.21
CA VAL A 118 3.30 -21.41 16.34
C VAL A 118 4.42 -21.54 17.37
N ILE A 119 5.06 -20.41 17.66
CA ILE A 119 6.05 -20.27 18.73
C ILE A 119 5.34 -19.98 20.06
N SER A 120 4.39 -19.05 20.06
CA SER A 120 3.65 -18.65 21.26
C SER A 120 2.29 -18.08 20.92
N LYS A 121 1.41 -18.06 21.92
CA LYS A 121 0.08 -17.43 21.86
C LYS A 121 -0.19 -16.68 23.14
N ARG A 122 -0.87 -15.55 23.03
CA ARG A 122 -1.39 -14.81 24.18
C ARG A 122 -2.74 -14.20 23.87
N SER A 123 -3.59 -14.12 24.89
CA SER A 123 -4.87 -13.43 24.76
C SER A 123 -4.66 -11.92 24.70
N VAL A 124 -5.38 -11.26 23.80
CA VAL A 124 -5.42 -9.80 23.71
C VAL A 124 -6.49 -9.28 24.67
N PRO A 125 -6.19 -8.26 25.49
CA PRO A 125 -7.18 -7.70 26.41
C PRO A 125 -8.40 -7.13 25.69
N CYS A 126 -9.56 -7.30 26.32
CA CYS A 126 -10.81 -6.67 25.87
C CYS A 126 -10.76 -5.15 26.01
N ASP A 127 -11.60 -4.46 25.22
CA ASP A 127 -11.87 -3.02 25.31
C ASP A 127 -10.63 -2.12 25.21
N VAL A 128 -9.55 -2.63 24.60
CA VAL A 128 -8.35 -1.85 24.27
C VAL A 128 -8.50 -1.31 22.86
N ALA A 129 -8.32 0.00 22.71
CA ALA A 129 -8.23 0.64 21.40
C ALA A 129 -6.94 0.18 20.68
N TRP A 130 -7.08 -0.17 19.40
CA TRP A 130 -5.96 -0.57 18.56
C TRP A 130 -5.56 0.61 17.69
N GLU A 131 -4.40 1.21 17.94
CA GLU A 131 -3.92 2.34 17.13
C GLU A 131 -3.16 1.80 15.91
N LEU A 132 -3.57 2.18 14.69
CA LEU A 132 -2.84 1.80 13.48
C LEU A 132 -1.51 2.56 13.38
N THR A 133 -0.37 1.87 13.52
CA THR A 133 0.94 2.54 13.49
C THR A 133 1.60 2.52 12.11
N ARG A 134 1.38 1.45 11.34
CA ARG A 134 1.94 1.27 10.00
C ARG A 134 1.17 0.24 9.18
N VAL A 135 1.40 0.24 7.87
CA VAL A 135 0.87 -0.76 6.94
C VAL A 135 1.99 -1.24 6.05
N PHE A 136 2.37 -2.51 6.18
CA PHE A 136 3.26 -3.15 5.21
C PHE A 136 2.46 -4.00 4.23
N VAL A 137 3.07 -4.34 3.10
CA VAL A 137 2.39 -5.01 1.99
C VAL A 137 3.23 -6.21 1.56
N HIS A 138 2.58 -7.36 1.40
CA HIS A 138 3.18 -8.54 0.78
C HIS A 138 2.53 -8.84 -0.57
N HIS A 139 3.26 -9.61 -1.38
CA HIS A 139 2.85 -10.03 -2.71
C HIS A 139 2.71 -11.53 -2.88
N PRO A 140 1.81 -12.21 -2.13
CA PRO A 140 1.50 -13.59 -2.42
C PRO A 140 0.88 -13.69 -3.81
N ASP A 141 1.40 -14.57 -4.66
CA ASP A 141 0.87 -14.86 -6.00
C ASP A 141 0.66 -13.62 -6.89
N LEU A 142 1.59 -12.64 -6.81
CA LEU A 142 1.53 -11.36 -7.53
C LEU A 142 0.35 -10.44 -7.15
N ASN A 143 -0.43 -10.79 -6.13
CA ASN A 143 -1.48 -9.94 -5.59
C ASN A 143 -0.93 -8.92 -4.58
N THR A 144 -1.78 -8.02 -4.10
CA THR A 144 -1.43 -7.04 -3.06
C THR A 144 -2.18 -7.42 -1.79
N LEU A 145 -1.44 -7.79 -0.73
CA LEU A 145 -2.02 -8.11 0.56
C LEU A 145 -1.49 -7.14 1.61
N TYR A 146 -2.39 -6.35 2.19
CA TYR A 146 -2.08 -5.38 3.23
C TYR A 146 -1.96 -6.05 4.59
N TYR A 147 -0.99 -5.60 5.38
CA TYR A 147 -0.76 -6.01 6.76
C TYR A 147 -0.66 -4.76 7.63
N PRO A 148 -1.80 -4.26 8.13
CA PRO A 148 -1.78 -3.21 9.14
C PRO A 148 -1.18 -3.74 10.45
N VAL A 149 -0.34 -2.91 11.06
CA VAL A 149 0.22 -3.14 12.38
C VAL A 149 -0.43 -2.19 13.37
N PHE A 150 -0.92 -2.76 14.46
CA PHE A 150 -1.57 -2.05 15.53
C PHE A 150 -0.68 -2.00 16.76
N SER A 151 -0.64 -0.85 17.42
CA SER A 151 -0.20 -0.72 18.81
C SER A 151 -1.40 -1.03 19.72
N ILE A 152 -1.23 -2.05 20.57
CA ILE A 152 -2.25 -2.55 21.49
C ILE A 152 -1.60 -2.60 22.86
N ALA A 153 -2.07 -1.80 23.81
CA ALA A 153 -1.55 -1.78 25.19
C ALA A 153 0.00 -1.73 25.30
N GLY A 154 0.68 -1.04 24.38
CA GLY A 154 2.13 -0.85 24.37
C GLY A 154 2.95 -1.93 23.64
N TYR A 155 2.32 -2.89 22.95
CA TYR A 155 2.99 -3.83 22.05
C TYR A 155 2.43 -3.74 20.63
N GLU A 156 3.19 -4.22 19.64
CA GLU A 156 2.79 -4.21 18.23
C GLU A 156 2.35 -5.59 17.76
N SER A 157 1.24 -5.66 17.03
CA SER A 157 0.76 -6.87 16.38
C SER A 157 0.13 -6.56 15.03
N THR A 158 0.17 -7.51 14.11
CA THR A 158 -0.33 -7.36 12.74
C THR A 158 -1.56 -8.23 12.50
N ILE A 159 -2.38 -7.90 11.52
CA ILE A 159 -3.44 -8.78 11.01
C ILE A 159 -3.31 -8.85 9.48
N SER A 160 -3.58 -10.00 8.87
CA SER A 160 -3.58 -10.09 7.40
C SER A 160 -4.80 -9.34 6.84
N GLY A 161 -4.69 -8.80 5.62
CA GLY A 161 -5.81 -8.12 4.98
C GLY A 161 -7.06 -8.99 4.82
N TYR A 162 -6.89 -10.31 4.65
CA TYR A 162 -8.00 -11.26 4.61
C TYR A 162 -8.71 -11.35 5.97
N GLU A 163 -7.95 -11.51 7.05
CA GLU A 163 -8.52 -11.57 8.40
C GLU A 163 -9.11 -10.23 8.82
N LEU A 164 -8.51 -9.11 8.40
CA LEU A 164 -9.07 -7.79 8.62
C LEU A 164 -10.44 -7.62 7.95
N ASN A 165 -10.58 -8.07 6.70
CA ASN A 165 -11.86 -8.06 5.99
C ASN A 165 -12.90 -8.94 6.68
N ASN A 166 -12.50 -10.12 7.16
CA ASN A 166 -13.38 -11.00 7.94
C ASN A 166 -13.80 -10.33 9.25
N ALA A 167 -12.88 -9.67 9.95
CA ALA A 167 -13.15 -8.98 11.20
C ALA A 167 -14.13 -7.81 11.04
N PHE A 168 -14.01 -7.03 9.97
CA PHE A 168 -14.98 -5.99 9.64
C PHE A 168 -16.36 -6.57 9.32
N ARG A 169 -16.42 -7.62 8.48
CA ARG A 169 -17.68 -8.29 8.12
C ARG A 169 -18.39 -8.87 9.34
N SER A 170 -17.63 -9.50 10.23
CA SER A 170 -18.12 -10.10 11.47
C SER A 170 -18.32 -9.10 12.61
N GLN A 171 -18.04 -7.80 12.39
CA GLN A 171 -18.14 -6.73 13.38
C GLN A 171 -17.24 -6.91 14.62
N PHE A 172 -16.20 -7.75 14.52
CA PHE A 172 -15.19 -7.94 15.56
C PHE A 172 -14.18 -6.80 15.61
N LEU A 173 -14.05 -6.06 14.51
CA LEU A 173 -13.25 -4.85 14.42
C LEU A 173 -14.09 -3.76 13.75
N LYS A 174 -14.04 -2.55 14.30
CA LYS A 174 -14.77 -1.39 13.76
C LYS A 174 -13.84 -0.20 13.60
N HIS A 175 -13.99 0.50 12.49
CA HIS A 175 -13.40 1.81 12.26
C HIS A 175 -14.49 2.77 11.79
N ARG A 176 -14.36 4.07 12.07
CA ARG A 176 -15.39 5.06 11.76
C ARG A 176 -15.59 5.28 10.26
N GLN A 177 -14.53 5.09 9.47
CA GLN A 177 -14.47 5.54 8.07
C GLN A 177 -14.13 4.43 7.07
N ILE A 178 -13.68 3.26 7.52
CA ILE A 178 -13.33 2.14 6.64
C ILE A 178 -13.94 0.84 7.15
N SER A 179 -14.13 -0.09 6.23
CA SER A 179 -14.75 -1.39 6.46
C SER A 179 -14.07 -2.51 5.66
N SER A 180 -12.96 -2.23 4.97
CA SER A 180 -12.16 -3.23 4.27
C SER A 180 -10.67 -2.89 4.26
N SER A 181 -9.82 -3.89 4.04
CA SER A 181 -8.37 -3.74 3.92
C SER A 181 -7.95 -2.87 2.75
N ASN A 182 -8.71 -2.89 1.65
CA ASN A 182 -8.38 -2.11 0.45
C ASN A 182 -8.60 -0.61 0.65
N GLU A 183 -9.39 -0.24 1.66
CA GLU A 183 -9.61 1.15 2.05
C GLU A 183 -8.50 1.69 2.95
N LEU A 184 -7.54 0.85 3.38
CA LEU A 184 -6.37 1.33 4.13
C LEU A 184 -5.54 2.33 3.33
N GLN A 185 -5.40 2.11 2.02
CA GLN A 185 -4.76 3.05 1.12
C GLN A 185 -5.73 4.15 0.70
N SER A 186 -5.28 5.41 0.66
CA SER A 186 -6.09 6.53 0.21
C SER A 186 -6.56 6.32 -1.23
N LYS A 187 -7.82 6.66 -1.50
CA LYS A 187 -8.45 6.43 -2.80
C LYS A 187 -7.68 7.05 -3.97
N TRP A 188 -7.11 8.24 -3.78
CA TRP A 188 -6.38 8.91 -4.85
C TRP A 188 -5.00 8.27 -5.09
N THR A 189 -4.29 7.84 -4.03
CA THR A 189 -3.02 7.11 -4.20
C THR A 189 -3.25 5.74 -4.84
N ASN A 190 -4.35 5.08 -4.49
CA ASN A 190 -4.74 3.81 -5.13
C ASN A 190 -5.10 4.03 -6.61
N ASN A 191 -5.87 5.06 -6.94
CA ASN A 191 -6.16 5.38 -8.35
C ASN A 191 -4.89 5.72 -9.14
N LEU A 192 -3.95 6.42 -8.51
CA LEU A 192 -2.68 6.79 -9.12
C LEU A 192 -1.80 5.54 -9.34
N SER A 193 -1.73 4.61 -8.38
CA SER A 193 -0.95 3.38 -8.51
C SER A 193 -1.44 2.48 -9.65
N LEU A 194 -2.74 2.48 -9.97
CA LEU A 194 -3.30 1.74 -11.11
C LEU A 194 -2.69 2.13 -12.45
N LEU A 195 -2.08 3.32 -12.58
CA LEU A 195 -1.33 3.69 -13.79
C LEU A 195 -0.11 2.78 -14.02
N MET A 196 0.39 2.08 -13.00
CA MET A 196 1.45 1.09 -13.16
C MET A 196 0.97 -0.19 -13.87
N LEU A 197 -0.33 -0.38 -14.07
CA LEU A 197 -0.87 -1.45 -14.91
C LEU A 197 -0.73 -1.16 -16.41
N TRP A 198 -0.14 -0.04 -16.80
CA TRP A 198 0.01 0.37 -18.20
C TRP A 198 0.57 -0.68 -19.17
N PRO A 199 1.45 -1.64 -18.79
CA PRO A 199 1.89 -2.68 -19.73
C PRO A 199 0.77 -3.65 -20.11
N VAL A 200 -0.21 -3.83 -19.23
CA VAL A 200 -1.31 -4.80 -19.38
C VAL A 200 -2.59 -4.15 -19.93
N ILE A 201 -2.72 -2.82 -19.80
CA ILE A 201 -3.86 -2.06 -20.36
C ILE A 201 -4.14 -2.40 -21.84
N PRO A 202 -3.16 -2.48 -22.75
CA PRO A 202 -3.42 -2.84 -24.15
C PRO A 202 -4.09 -4.21 -24.31
N ILE A 203 -3.71 -5.18 -23.48
CA ILE A 203 -4.25 -6.55 -23.49
C ILE A 203 -5.67 -6.58 -22.92
N LEU A 204 -5.93 -5.83 -21.84
CA LEU A 204 -7.27 -5.69 -21.27
C LEU A 204 -8.25 -5.06 -22.27
N LEU A 205 -7.80 -4.03 -22.98
CA LEU A 205 -8.57 -3.35 -24.01
C LEU A 205 -8.81 -4.24 -25.25
N SER A 206 -7.87 -5.12 -25.62
CA SER A 206 -8.07 -6.01 -26.76
C SER A 206 -9.06 -7.14 -26.49
N ASN A 207 -9.20 -7.56 -25.23
CA ASN A 207 -10.00 -8.72 -24.84
C ASN A 207 -11.43 -8.38 -24.40
N ASN A 208 -11.89 -7.12 -24.49
CA ASN A 208 -13.19 -6.67 -23.98
C ASN A 208 -13.46 -7.09 -22.50
N CYS A 209 -12.41 -7.30 -21.70
CA CYS A 209 -12.56 -7.61 -20.27
C CYS A 209 -12.95 -6.32 -19.55
N ASN A 210 -14.13 -6.28 -18.93
CA ASN A 210 -14.51 -5.15 -18.09
C ASN A 210 -13.51 -5.04 -16.93
N PHE A 211 -12.88 -3.87 -16.80
CA PHE A 211 -11.79 -3.55 -15.86
C PHE A 211 -12.11 -3.86 -14.38
N PHE A 212 -13.40 -4.02 -14.04
CA PHE A 212 -13.90 -4.32 -12.69
C PHE A 212 -14.26 -5.79 -12.43
N VAL A 213 -14.23 -6.65 -13.46
CA VAL A 213 -14.66 -8.06 -13.37
C VAL A 213 -13.48 -9.04 -13.42
N CYS A 214 -12.31 -8.57 -13.89
CA CYS A 214 -11.14 -9.42 -14.13
C CYS A 214 -10.01 -9.24 -13.08
N ILE A 215 -10.29 -8.55 -11.96
CA ILE A 215 -9.44 -8.41 -10.75
C ILE A 215 -10.34 -8.69 -9.54
#